data_AF-A0A328C6E1-F1
#
_entry.id   AF-A0A328C6E1-F1
#
_cell.length_a   1.000
_cell.length_b   1.000
_cell.length_c   1.000
_cell.angle_alpha   90.00
_cell.angle_beta   90.00
_cell.angle_gamma   90.00
#
_symmetry.space_group_name_H-M   'P 1'
#
loop_
_entity.id
_entity.type
_entity.pdbx_description
1 polymer ?
#
loop_
_entity_poly.entity_id
_entity_poly.type
_entity_poly.pdbx_seq_one_letter_code
_entity_poly.pdbx_strand_id
1 'polypeptide(L)'
;MVHPRKERSPGCLKRRLLLAALLLMTAGPVGCTDAELSDGESLVYLSPWSGRDLQAEPVQAASPRALSAEEAANYREIADSFATNAPTLLQRPDVVQRLESIEQVFLLSGRYLELVSLYQQAVEAGGAQSPAAPALAWSYLQLGQEGQARELIEELKRARPNEAVVHVLDASLHLGLMERSNESAAAALQAFERARELDPNFGPFRGLSAPLIAEQINRLTTRVARTGGAVPANAVPANAATPPAPDENAPSDAEQAAQEQAAQEQAAQELAAAQAPAPPPLGLTPPAGLAPAAPTPAQQAAILVADGQITAARGPEHYEQAQQYFRRALEFEPNNVDAGLGLLTIAARSGAPDTMLRSQVELLAGQKHLKASQAYELAMISLRRLNDRPLATSLLQKVQELDPRYAERVGVEALLTP
;
A
#
# COMPACT_ATOMS: atom_id res chain seq x y z
N MET A 1 6.61 -65.55 -26.50
CA MET A 1 7.59 -65.02 -27.47
C MET A 1 8.06 -63.67 -26.93
N VAL A 2 9.02 -63.56 -26.02
CA VAL A 2 10.47 -63.85 -26.12
C VAL A 2 11.15 -63.02 -27.22
N HIS A 3 11.65 -61.83 -26.90
CA HIS A 3 13.10 -61.59 -26.75
C HIS A 3 13.44 -60.20 -26.16
N PRO A 4 14.45 -60.11 -25.26
CA PRO A 4 14.94 -58.88 -24.65
C PRO A 4 16.23 -58.35 -25.33
N ARG A 5 16.49 -57.04 -25.24
CA ARG A 5 17.81 -56.40 -25.51
C ARG A 5 18.32 -55.82 -24.18
N LYS A 6 19.22 -56.50 -23.48
CA LYS A 6 20.69 -56.57 -23.63
C LYS A 6 21.42 -55.32 -23.10
N GLU A 7 21.87 -55.49 -21.86
CA GLU A 7 22.81 -54.70 -21.08
C GLU A 7 24.08 -54.31 -21.84
N ARG A 8 24.69 -53.18 -21.44
CA ARG A 8 26.15 -52.94 -21.42
C ARG A 8 26.49 -51.77 -20.48
N SER A 9 27.03 -52.11 -19.31
CA SER A 9 28.12 -51.39 -18.61
C SER A 9 29.38 -52.29 -18.73
N PRO A 10 30.62 -51.91 -18.35
CA PRO A 10 31.08 -50.76 -17.55
C PRO A 10 32.33 -50.02 -18.11
N GLY A 11 32.69 -48.88 -17.51
CA GLY A 11 33.91 -48.13 -17.86
C GLY A 11 34.49 -47.36 -16.68
N CYS A 12 35.17 -48.09 -15.80
CA CYS A 12 35.98 -47.59 -14.70
C CYS A 12 37.25 -46.93 -15.26
N LEU A 13 37.49 -45.63 -14.99
CA LEU A 13 38.83 -45.05 -15.17
C LEU A 13 39.17 -44.09 -14.02
N LYS A 14 40.01 -44.60 -13.12
CA LYS A 14 40.76 -43.85 -12.11
C LYS A 14 41.75 -42.90 -12.81
N ARG A 15 41.82 -41.64 -12.37
CA ARG A 15 43.06 -40.84 -12.43
C ARG A 15 43.26 -40.11 -11.10
N ARG A 16 44.32 -40.51 -10.39
CA ARG A 16 44.97 -39.78 -9.30
C ARG A 16 46.16 -38.97 -9.89
N LEU A 17 46.73 -38.12 -9.03
CA LEU A 17 48.04 -37.41 -9.11
C LEU A 17 48.04 -36.08 -9.91
N LEU A 18 48.69 -34.97 -9.51
CA LEU A 18 49.48 -34.55 -8.33
C LEU A 18 49.83 -33.03 -8.53
N LEU A 19 50.30 -32.35 -7.48
CA LEU A 19 50.99 -31.02 -7.38
C LEU A 19 50.10 -29.75 -7.38
N ALA A 20 50.08 -28.85 -6.39
CA ALA A 20 51.08 -28.17 -5.52
C ALA A 20 51.50 -26.78 -6.04
N ALA A 21 51.24 -25.74 -5.22
CA ALA A 21 51.91 -24.43 -5.06
C ALA A 21 50.87 -23.42 -4.53
N LEU A 22 50.84 -23.09 -3.24
CA LEU A 22 51.67 -22.10 -2.53
C LEU A 22 51.58 -20.70 -3.16
N LEU A 23 50.74 -19.82 -2.60
CA LEU A 23 50.90 -18.38 -2.69
C LEU A 23 50.35 -17.70 -1.44
N LEU A 24 51.29 -17.32 -0.56
CA LEU A 24 51.13 -16.32 0.49
C LEU A 24 50.82 -14.97 -0.16
N MET A 25 49.76 -14.28 0.29
CA MET A 25 49.65 -12.82 0.18
C MET A 25 49.08 -12.24 1.48
N THR A 26 50.02 -11.73 2.28
CA THR A 26 50.00 -10.52 3.12
C THR A 26 48.66 -9.92 3.55
N ALA A 27 48.43 -9.95 4.86
CA ALA A 27 47.52 -9.07 5.58
C ALA A 27 48.07 -7.63 5.63
N GLY A 28 47.25 -6.66 5.24
CA GLY A 28 47.45 -5.24 5.52
C GLY A 28 46.33 -4.73 6.43
N PRO A 29 46.61 -3.93 7.48
CA PRO A 29 45.57 -3.34 8.31
C PRO A 29 44.94 -2.16 7.57
N VAL A 30 43.66 -2.29 7.21
CA VAL A 30 42.83 -1.16 6.78
C VAL A 30 42.36 -0.46 8.05
N GLY A 31 42.87 0.74 8.30
CA GLY A 31 42.33 1.64 9.30
C GLY A 31 40.99 2.20 8.81
N CYS A 32 39.91 1.84 9.47
CA CYS A 32 38.62 2.51 9.32
C CYS A 32 38.68 3.82 10.11
N THR A 33 38.75 4.93 9.41
CA THR A 33 38.45 6.26 9.95
C THR A 33 36.95 6.34 10.20
N ASP A 34 36.56 6.69 11.44
CA ASP A 34 35.23 7.16 11.78
C ASP A 34 34.91 8.40 10.94
N ALA A 35 34.21 8.20 9.84
CA ALA A 35 33.49 9.27 9.16
C ALA A 35 32.14 9.40 9.87
N GLU A 36 31.99 10.50 10.60
CA GLU A 36 30.70 11.01 11.06
C GLU A 36 29.72 11.02 9.88
N LEU A 37 28.79 10.06 9.88
CA LEU A 37 27.65 10.09 9.00
C LEU A 37 26.68 11.12 9.57
N SER A 38 26.74 12.30 8.95
CA SER A 38 25.77 13.38 9.04
C SER A 38 24.33 12.90 9.18
N ASP A 39 23.59 13.59 10.03
CA ASP A 39 22.20 13.38 10.42
C ASP A 39 21.28 12.90 9.29
N GLY A 40 20.49 11.88 9.63
CA GLY A 40 19.64 11.13 8.73
C GLY A 40 18.54 11.97 8.08
N GLU A 41 18.53 11.91 6.76
CA GLU A 41 17.39 12.26 5.92
C GLU A 41 16.17 11.42 6.35
N SER A 42 15.16 12.08 6.91
CA SER A 42 13.89 11.47 7.31
C SER A 42 13.08 11.04 6.08
N LEU A 43 12.56 9.81 6.09
CA LEU A 43 11.64 9.34 5.07
C LEU A 43 10.20 9.80 5.37
N VAL A 44 9.64 10.54 4.43
CA VAL A 44 8.24 10.99 4.40
C VAL A 44 7.37 9.88 3.78
N TYR A 45 6.14 9.74 4.26
CA TYR A 45 5.12 8.81 3.76
C TYR A 45 4.88 9.07 2.26
N LEU A 46 5.43 8.22 1.38
CA LEU A 46 5.35 8.47 -0.05
C LEU A 46 4.04 7.91 -0.61
N SER A 47 3.04 8.78 -0.78
CA SER A 47 2.04 8.53 -1.83
C SER A 47 2.80 8.41 -3.17
N PRO A 48 2.34 7.62 -4.15
CA PRO A 48 2.97 7.55 -5.49
C PRO A 48 3.08 8.92 -6.20
N TRP A 49 2.47 9.96 -5.62
CA TRP A 49 2.44 11.35 -6.06
C TRP A 49 3.53 12.24 -5.45
N SER A 50 4.19 11.77 -4.39
CA SER A 50 5.27 12.47 -3.71
C SER A 50 6.66 12.13 -4.27
N GLY A 51 6.73 11.89 -5.58
CA GLY A 51 7.97 11.65 -6.31
C GLY A 51 9.09 12.61 -5.85
N ARG A 52 10.14 12.00 -5.30
CA ARG A 52 11.33 12.59 -4.68
C ARG A 52 12.13 13.48 -5.62
N ASP A 53 11.72 14.74 -5.73
CA ASP A 53 12.59 15.85 -6.16
C ASP A 53 12.41 17.08 -5.24
N LEU A 54 12.08 16.83 -3.98
CA LEU A 54 12.00 17.86 -2.95
C LEU A 54 13.12 17.61 -1.93
N GLN A 55 14.22 18.34 -2.08
CA GLN A 55 14.91 18.92 -0.91
C GLN A 55 14.02 20.00 -0.24
N ALA A 56 12.71 19.77 -0.16
CA ALA A 56 11.93 20.46 0.85
C ALA A 56 12.34 19.82 2.15
N GLU A 57 12.66 20.65 3.15
CA GLU A 57 12.79 20.16 4.51
C GLU A 57 11.63 19.20 4.78
N PRO A 58 11.92 18.03 5.38
CA PRO A 58 10.88 17.08 5.70
C PRO A 58 9.85 17.83 6.52
N VAL A 59 8.70 18.11 5.91
CA VAL A 59 7.52 18.52 6.66
C VAL A 59 7.36 17.37 7.63
N GLN A 60 7.69 17.61 8.91
CA GLN A 60 7.50 16.63 9.97
C GLN A 60 6.07 16.18 9.82
N ALA A 61 5.88 14.97 9.27
CA ALA A 61 4.56 14.44 9.07
C ALA A 61 3.99 14.38 10.47
N ALA A 62 3.07 15.32 10.77
CA ALA A 62 2.48 15.41 12.08
C ALA A 62 2.00 14.00 12.40
N SER A 63 2.55 13.42 13.47
CA SER A 63 2.21 12.06 13.86
C SER A 63 0.69 11.98 13.86
N PRO A 64 0.09 10.99 13.18
CA PRO A 64 -1.36 10.94 13.02
C PRO A 64 -1.97 11.10 14.41
N ARG A 65 -2.80 12.14 14.56
CA ARG A 65 -3.40 12.49 15.85
C ARG A 65 -3.99 11.23 16.46
N ALA A 66 -3.52 10.87 17.65
CA ALA A 66 -4.12 9.77 18.39
C ALA A 66 -5.58 10.10 18.63
N LEU A 67 -6.47 9.20 18.21
CA LEU A 67 -7.91 9.37 18.42
C LEU A 67 -8.23 9.21 19.89
N SER A 68 -9.18 10.00 20.38
CA SER A 68 -9.77 9.76 21.68
C SER A 68 -10.51 8.41 21.69
N ALA A 69 -10.70 7.82 22.87
CA ALA A 69 -11.47 6.57 22.99
C ALA A 69 -12.91 6.72 22.47
N GLU A 70 -13.49 7.91 22.62
CA GLU A 70 -14.82 8.26 22.13
C GLU A 70 -14.87 8.39 20.60
N GLU A 71 -13.90 9.09 20.00
CA GLU A 71 -13.76 9.19 18.53
C GLU A 71 -13.57 7.81 17.91
N ALA A 72 -12.73 6.97 18.51
CA ALA A 72 -12.51 5.60 18.06
C ALA A 72 -13.77 4.73 18.15
N ALA A 73 -14.58 4.90 19.21
CA ALA A 73 -15.87 4.20 19.34
C ALA A 73 -16.86 4.65 18.27
N ASN A 74 -16.97 5.96 18.03
CA ASN A 74 -17.85 6.52 16.99
C ASN A 74 -17.46 6.02 15.59
N TYR A 75 -16.17 5.99 15.25
CA TYR A 75 -15.72 5.45 13.96
C TYR A 75 -16.00 3.96 13.81
N ARG A 76 -15.90 3.17 14.88
CA ARG A 76 -16.30 1.75 14.82
C ARG A 76 -17.78 1.60 14.52
N GLU A 77 -18.63 2.38 15.18
CA GLU A 77 -20.08 2.35 14.94
C GLU A 77 -20.43 2.74 13.49
N ILE A 78 -19.80 3.80 12.96
CA ILE A 78 -19.99 4.20 11.56
C ILE A 78 -19.52 3.09 10.61
N ALA A 79 -18.36 2.48 10.87
CA ALA A 79 -17.83 1.38 10.07
C ALA A 79 -18.74 0.13 10.13
N ASP A 80 -19.26 -0.22 11.31
CA ASP A 80 -20.19 -1.35 11.49
C ASP A 80 -21.51 -1.12 10.76
N SER A 81 -22.06 0.09 10.87
CA SER A 81 -23.27 0.48 10.16
C SER A 81 -23.05 0.44 8.64
N PHE A 82 -21.92 0.95 8.16
CA PHE A 82 -21.59 0.87 6.74
C PHE A 82 -21.42 -0.58 6.27
N ALA A 83 -20.64 -1.40 6.99
CA ALA A 83 -20.39 -2.79 6.65
C ALA A 83 -21.69 -3.61 6.56
N THR A 84 -22.60 -3.41 7.52
CA THR A 84 -23.91 -4.07 7.55
C THR A 84 -24.76 -3.71 6.32
N ASN A 85 -24.66 -2.46 5.84
CA ASN A 85 -25.47 -1.94 4.75
C ASN A 85 -24.72 -1.90 3.40
N ALA A 86 -23.46 -2.33 3.34
CA ALA A 86 -22.58 -2.19 2.19
C ALA A 86 -23.14 -2.82 0.90
N PRO A 87 -23.79 -4.00 0.91
CA PRO A 87 -24.35 -4.59 -0.32
C PRO A 87 -25.37 -3.68 -1.03
N THR A 88 -26.10 -2.87 -0.26
CA THR A 88 -27.09 -1.91 -0.79
C THR A 88 -26.43 -0.56 -1.07
N LEU A 89 -25.60 -0.06 -0.15
CA LEU A 89 -24.98 1.26 -0.26
C LEU A 89 -24.03 1.34 -1.46
N LEU A 90 -23.23 0.30 -1.70
CA LEU A 90 -22.24 0.25 -2.79
C LEU A 90 -22.85 0.16 -4.19
N GLN A 91 -24.17 -0.08 -4.30
CA GLN A 91 -24.88 -0.03 -5.57
C GLN A 91 -25.35 1.39 -5.93
N ARG A 92 -25.31 2.33 -4.98
CA ARG A 92 -25.82 3.67 -5.19
C ARG A 92 -24.74 4.60 -5.77
N PRO A 93 -25.02 5.34 -6.85
CA PRO A 93 -24.04 6.27 -7.43
C PRO A 93 -23.60 7.38 -6.47
N ASP A 94 -24.49 7.83 -5.58
CA ASP A 94 -24.20 8.90 -4.62
C ASP A 94 -23.25 8.48 -3.51
N VAL A 95 -23.12 7.18 -3.24
CA VAL A 95 -22.17 6.68 -2.24
C VAL A 95 -20.74 6.97 -2.66
N VAL A 96 -20.45 6.99 -3.96
CA VAL A 96 -19.10 7.20 -4.52
C VAL A 96 -18.49 8.50 -4.02
N GLN A 97 -19.30 9.56 -3.95
CA GLN A 97 -18.90 10.87 -3.45
C GLN A 97 -18.54 10.86 -1.95
N ARG A 98 -19.02 9.85 -1.20
CA ARG A 98 -18.78 9.70 0.24
C ARG A 98 -17.75 8.61 0.55
N LEU A 99 -17.30 7.83 -0.44
CA LEU A 99 -16.37 6.73 -0.23
C LEU A 99 -15.02 7.19 0.36
N GLU A 100 -14.60 8.43 0.09
CA GLU A 100 -13.41 8.99 0.72
C GLU A 100 -13.58 9.12 2.24
N SER A 101 -14.69 9.70 2.69
CA SER A 101 -14.99 9.82 4.13
C SER A 101 -15.17 8.46 4.78
N ILE A 102 -15.84 7.52 4.11
CA ILE A 102 -16.02 6.15 4.62
C ILE A 102 -14.65 5.46 4.74
N GLU A 103 -13.80 5.55 3.73
CA GLU A 103 -12.46 4.97 3.78
C GLU A 103 -11.62 5.54 4.90
N GLN A 104 -11.70 6.85 5.14
CA GLN A 104 -11.02 7.47 6.27
C GLN A 104 -11.48 6.87 7.60
N VAL A 105 -12.79 6.61 7.77
CA VAL A 105 -13.32 5.93 8.96
C VAL A 105 -12.76 4.50 9.09
N PHE A 106 -12.68 3.74 8.00
CA PHE A 106 -12.13 2.38 8.02
C PHE A 106 -10.61 2.37 8.27
N LEU A 107 -9.86 3.33 7.72
CA LEU A 107 -8.42 3.51 8.00
C LEU A 107 -8.18 3.85 9.47
N LEU A 108 -8.91 4.83 9.99
CA LEU A 108 -8.80 5.30 11.38
C LEU A 108 -9.26 4.26 12.41
N SER A 109 -10.14 3.34 12.02
CA SER A 109 -10.56 2.21 12.86
C SER A 109 -9.71 0.95 12.69
N GLY A 110 -8.70 0.95 11.81
CA GLY A 110 -7.83 -0.20 11.54
C GLY A 110 -8.51 -1.33 10.76
N ARG A 111 -9.63 -1.05 10.09
CA ARG A 111 -10.48 -2.02 9.38
C ARG A 111 -10.35 -1.95 7.87
N TYR A 112 -9.26 -1.38 7.36
CA TYR A 112 -9.09 -1.14 5.92
C TYR A 112 -9.28 -2.40 5.05
N LEU A 113 -8.74 -3.55 5.48
CA LEU A 113 -8.86 -4.81 4.75
C LEU A 113 -10.32 -5.31 4.65
N GLU A 114 -11.14 -5.02 5.66
CA GLU A 114 -12.56 -5.34 5.64
C GLU A 114 -13.27 -4.50 4.56
N LEU A 115 -12.99 -3.20 4.47
CA LEU A 115 -13.53 -2.33 3.42
C LEU A 115 -13.15 -2.83 2.03
N VAL A 116 -11.91 -3.27 1.83
CA VAL A 116 -11.47 -3.87 0.56
C VAL A 116 -12.28 -5.12 0.23
N SER A 117 -12.57 -5.98 1.21
CA SER A 117 -13.42 -7.15 1.00
C SER A 117 -14.86 -6.78 0.61
N LEU A 118 -15.41 -5.69 1.16
CA LEU A 118 -16.73 -5.18 0.77
C LEU A 118 -16.73 -4.66 -0.67
N TYR A 119 -15.67 -3.95 -1.07
CA TYR A 119 -15.50 -3.53 -2.46
C TYR A 119 -15.39 -4.73 -3.41
N GLN A 120 -14.61 -5.77 -3.04
CA GLN A 120 -14.50 -7.00 -3.83
C GLN A 120 -15.87 -7.64 -4.05
N GLN A 121 -16.67 -7.82 -3.00
CA GLN A 121 -18.02 -8.39 -3.12
C GLN A 121 -18.92 -7.55 -4.03
N ALA A 122 -18.87 -6.21 -3.92
CA ALA A 122 -19.64 -5.32 -4.78
C ALA A 122 -19.20 -5.36 -6.26
N VAL A 123 -17.91 -5.57 -6.52
CA VAL A 123 -17.36 -5.71 -7.87
C VAL A 123 -17.61 -7.11 -8.43
N GLU A 124 -17.58 -8.16 -7.62
CA GLU A 124 -17.98 -9.51 -8.03
C GLU A 124 -19.46 -9.54 -8.46
N ALA A 125 -20.33 -8.82 -7.76
CA ALA A 125 -21.75 -8.72 -8.09
C ALA A 125 -22.04 -7.83 -9.31
N GLY A 126 -21.35 -6.70 -9.45
CA GLY A 126 -21.63 -5.67 -10.48
C GLY A 126 -20.63 -5.60 -11.65
N GLY A 127 -19.55 -6.38 -11.59
CA GLY A 127 -18.40 -6.27 -12.49
C GLY A 127 -17.74 -4.89 -12.47
N ALA A 128 -17.07 -4.55 -13.57
CA ALA A 128 -16.46 -3.24 -13.80
C ALA A 128 -17.45 -2.05 -13.81
N GLN A 129 -18.75 -2.32 -13.91
CA GLN A 129 -19.81 -1.30 -13.82
C GLN A 129 -20.17 -0.97 -12.38
N SER A 130 -19.69 -1.74 -11.40
CA SER A 130 -19.89 -1.45 -9.99
C SER A 130 -19.36 -0.06 -9.63
N PRO A 131 -20.13 0.78 -8.91
CA PRO A 131 -19.65 2.06 -8.39
C PRO A 131 -18.43 1.90 -7.47
N ALA A 132 -18.26 0.72 -6.85
CA ALA A 132 -17.12 0.39 -5.99
C ALA A 132 -15.83 0.05 -6.76
N ALA A 133 -15.90 -0.25 -8.06
CA ALA A 133 -14.74 -0.74 -8.81
C ALA A 133 -13.54 0.23 -8.87
N PRO A 134 -13.72 1.57 -9.03
CA PRO A 134 -12.59 2.50 -8.98
C PRO A 134 -11.96 2.56 -7.58
N ALA A 135 -12.76 2.44 -6.52
CA ALA A 135 -12.27 2.39 -5.15
C ALA A 135 -11.48 1.10 -4.90
N LEU A 136 -11.95 -0.05 -5.41
CA LEU A 136 -11.21 -1.32 -5.33
C LEU A 136 -9.87 -1.25 -6.05
N ALA A 137 -9.84 -0.71 -7.27
CA ALA A 137 -8.61 -0.53 -8.03
C ALA A 137 -7.60 0.34 -7.26
N TRP A 138 -8.07 1.44 -6.66
CA TRP A 138 -7.24 2.28 -5.80
C TRP A 138 -6.70 1.50 -4.58
N SER A 139 -7.55 0.73 -3.90
CA SER A 139 -7.12 -0.10 -2.78
C SER A 139 -6.05 -1.12 -3.19
N TYR A 140 -6.16 -1.73 -4.37
CA TYR A 140 -5.10 -2.61 -4.90
C TYR A 140 -3.78 -1.87 -5.12
N LEU A 141 -3.81 -0.63 -5.63
CA LEU A 141 -2.61 0.20 -5.75
C LEU A 141 -1.98 0.48 -4.39
N GLN A 142 -2.79 0.86 -3.39
CA GLN A 142 -2.33 1.17 -2.02
C GLN A 142 -1.72 -0.05 -1.32
N LEU A 143 -2.28 -1.25 -1.56
CA LEU A 143 -1.78 -2.51 -1.00
C LEU A 143 -0.60 -3.10 -1.78
N GLY A 144 -0.12 -2.43 -2.84
CA GLY A 144 0.96 -2.94 -3.69
C GLY A 144 0.56 -4.16 -4.55
N GLN A 145 -0.73 -4.42 -4.70
CA GLN A 145 -1.28 -5.52 -5.51
C GLN A 145 -1.34 -5.09 -6.99
N GLU A 146 -0.18 -4.75 -7.57
CA GLU A 146 -0.04 -4.15 -8.91
C GLU A 146 -0.75 -4.97 -10.01
N GLY A 147 -0.69 -6.30 -9.95
CA GLY A 147 -1.32 -7.19 -10.94
C GLY A 147 -2.84 -7.08 -10.95
N GLN A 148 -3.47 -7.16 -9.77
CA GLN A 148 -4.92 -7.05 -9.62
C GLN A 148 -5.41 -5.64 -9.95
N ALA A 149 -4.66 -4.60 -9.56
CA ALA A 149 -4.96 -3.23 -9.95
C ALA A 149 -4.97 -3.07 -11.48
N ARG A 150 -3.94 -3.57 -12.17
CA ARG A 150 -3.82 -3.48 -13.63
C ARG A 150 -4.97 -4.17 -14.35
N GLU A 151 -5.29 -5.41 -13.96
CA GLU A 151 -6.39 -6.16 -14.57
C GLU A 151 -7.71 -5.41 -14.44
N LEU A 152 -8.04 -4.93 -13.22
CA LEU A 152 -9.27 -4.20 -12.96
C LEU A 152 -9.30 -2.84 -13.69
N ILE A 153 -8.19 -2.10 -13.74
CA ILE A 153 -8.10 -0.82 -14.46
C ILE A 153 -8.33 -1.02 -15.96
N GLU A 154 -7.79 -2.09 -16.55
CA GLU A 154 -8.02 -2.40 -17.96
C GLU A 154 -9.48 -2.79 -18.24
N GLU A 155 -10.14 -3.51 -17.34
CA GLU A 155 -11.58 -3.75 -17.42
C GLU A 155 -12.39 -2.46 -17.31
N LEU A 156 -12.01 -1.55 -16.39
CA LEU A 156 -12.61 -0.24 -16.23
C LEU A 156 -12.46 0.61 -17.51
N LYS A 157 -11.29 0.62 -18.16
CA LYS A 157 -11.06 1.34 -19.41
C LYS A 157 -11.95 0.85 -20.55
N ARG A 158 -12.22 -0.47 -20.62
CA ARG A 158 -13.14 -1.06 -21.60
C ARG A 158 -14.60 -0.72 -21.28
N ALA A 159 -14.97 -0.80 -20.00
CA ALA A 159 -16.34 -0.62 -19.53
C ALA A 159 -16.78 0.86 -19.48
N ARG A 160 -15.85 1.76 -19.13
CA ARG A 160 -16.07 3.18 -18.81
C ARG A 160 -14.95 4.07 -19.38
N PRO A 161 -14.71 4.07 -20.71
CA PRO A 161 -13.57 4.76 -21.32
C PRO A 161 -13.60 6.29 -21.18
N ASN A 162 -14.77 6.86 -20.87
CA ASN A 162 -14.99 8.31 -20.79
C ASN A 162 -15.06 8.84 -19.35
N GLU A 163 -14.70 8.03 -18.35
CA GLU A 163 -14.69 8.45 -16.95
C GLU A 163 -13.27 8.88 -16.55
N ALA A 164 -13.11 10.14 -16.14
CA ALA A 164 -11.80 10.71 -15.81
C ALA A 164 -11.05 9.92 -14.72
N VAL A 165 -11.77 9.40 -13.71
CA VAL A 165 -11.19 8.63 -12.59
C VAL A 165 -10.46 7.37 -13.07
N VAL A 166 -10.93 6.74 -14.15
CA VAL A 166 -10.30 5.53 -14.70
C VAL A 166 -8.91 5.85 -15.25
N HIS A 167 -8.77 7.00 -15.91
CA HIS A 167 -7.48 7.46 -16.42
C HIS A 167 -6.56 7.98 -15.29
N VAL A 168 -7.12 8.54 -14.21
CA VAL A 168 -6.34 8.85 -12.99
C VAL A 168 -5.77 7.59 -12.33
N LEU A 169 -6.55 6.51 -12.29
CA LEU A 169 -6.09 5.20 -11.77
C LEU A 169 -4.99 4.61 -12.64
N ASP A 170 -5.14 4.65 -13.96
CA ASP A 170 -4.14 4.19 -14.93
C ASP A 170 -2.83 4.97 -14.79
N ALA A 171 -2.93 6.29 -14.69
CA ALA A 171 -1.78 7.15 -14.43
C ALA A 171 -1.10 6.83 -13.09
N SER A 172 -1.89 6.60 -12.03
CA SER A 172 -1.37 6.24 -10.69
C SER A 172 -0.63 4.90 -10.69
N LEU A 173 -1.13 3.90 -11.42
CA LEU A 173 -0.43 2.64 -11.64
C LEU A 173 0.93 2.88 -12.30
N HIS A 174 0.96 3.68 -13.36
CA HIS A 174 2.17 3.99 -14.10
C HIS A 174 3.18 4.83 -13.31
N LEU A 175 2.71 5.73 -12.44
CA LEU A 175 3.56 6.46 -11.51
C LEU A 175 4.33 5.50 -10.58
N GLY A 176 3.68 4.47 -10.03
CA GLY A 176 4.35 3.45 -9.21
C GLY A 176 5.44 2.66 -9.97
N LEU A 177 5.37 2.64 -11.30
CA LEU A 177 6.29 1.91 -12.17
C LEU A 177 7.35 2.81 -12.84
N MET A 178 7.28 4.13 -12.67
CA MET A 178 8.11 5.08 -13.45
C MET A 178 9.59 5.05 -13.07
N GLU A 179 9.94 4.60 -11.86
CA GLU A 179 11.34 4.38 -11.48
C GLU A 179 11.98 3.27 -12.30
N ARG A 180 11.17 2.33 -12.82
CA ARG A 180 11.63 1.17 -13.57
C ARG A 180 11.67 1.40 -15.08
N SER A 181 10.94 2.38 -15.60
CA SER A 181 10.84 2.63 -17.04
C SER A 181 10.43 4.06 -17.39
N ASN A 182 11.12 4.65 -18.37
CA ASN A 182 10.71 5.91 -19.01
C ASN A 182 9.37 5.79 -19.75
N GLU A 183 9.06 4.59 -20.25
CA GLU A 183 7.78 4.30 -20.91
C GLU A 183 6.60 4.50 -19.94
N SER A 184 6.76 4.07 -18.69
CA SER A 184 5.76 4.29 -17.64
C SER A 184 5.54 5.78 -17.36
N ALA A 185 6.58 6.61 -17.40
CA ALA A 185 6.42 8.06 -17.22
C ALA A 185 5.60 8.69 -18.37
N ALA A 186 5.85 8.27 -19.61
CA ALA A 186 5.08 8.71 -20.78
C ALA A 186 3.62 8.22 -20.73
N ALA A 187 3.40 6.97 -20.31
CA ALA A 187 2.06 6.43 -20.12
C ALA A 187 1.28 7.16 -19.02
N ALA A 188 1.92 7.46 -17.89
CA ALA A 188 1.32 8.27 -16.82
C ALA A 188 0.92 9.67 -17.31
N LEU A 189 1.79 10.32 -18.10
CA LEU A 189 1.52 11.63 -18.69
C LEU A 189 0.27 11.58 -19.57
N GLN A 190 0.23 10.64 -20.53
CA GLN A 190 -0.90 10.48 -21.44
C GLN A 190 -2.21 10.22 -20.69
N ALA A 191 -2.17 9.39 -19.65
CA ALA A 191 -3.35 9.08 -18.85
C ALA A 191 -3.85 10.30 -18.06
N PHE A 192 -2.97 11.13 -17.48
CA PHE A 192 -3.40 12.39 -16.85
C PHE A 192 -3.94 13.42 -17.82
N GLU A 193 -3.30 13.57 -18.98
CA GLU A 193 -3.81 14.44 -20.04
C GLU A 193 -5.23 14.02 -20.42
N ARG A 194 -5.45 12.72 -20.59
CA ARG A 194 -6.78 12.19 -20.90
C ARG A 194 -7.79 12.41 -19.77
N ALA A 195 -7.40 12.23 -18.52
CA ALA A 195 -8.27 12.52 -17.37
C ALA A 195 -8.71 13.99 -17.35
N ARG A 196 -7.78 14.93 -17.60
CA ARG A 196 -8.05 16.37 -17.63
C ARG A 196 -8.90 16.78 -18.82
N GLU A 197 -8.72 16.15 -19.98
CA GLU A 197 -9.59 16.37 -21.15
C GLU A 197 -11.04 15.96 -20.88
N LEU A 198 -11.23 14.84 -20.19
CA LEU A 198 -12.55 14.30 -19.87
C LEU A 198 -13.25 15.12 -18.78
N ASP A 199 -12.51 15.54 -17.76
CA ASP A 199 -13.03 16.37 -16.67
C ASP A 199 -12.01 17.45 -16.26
N PRO A 200 -12.09 18.66 -16.84
CA PRO A 200 -11.22 19.77 -16.48
C PRO A 200 -11.35 20.20 -15.00
N ASN A 201 -12.49 19.91 -14.38
CA ASN A 201 -12.80 20.24 -13.00
C ASN A 201 -12.79 19.00 -12.11
N PHE A 202 -11.97 17.99 -12.48
CA PHE A 202 -11.86 16.73 -11.76
C PHE A 202 -11.83 16.94 -10.25
N GLY A 203 -12.90 16.47 -9.60
CA GLY A 203 -13.15 16.63 -8.18
C GLY A 203 -12.21 15.79 -7.32
N PRO A 204 -12.24 15.98 -5.98
CA PRO A 204 -11.37 15.25 -5.08
C PRO A 204 -11.64 13.75 -5.18
N PHE A 205 -10.67 13.01 -5.71
CA PHE A 205 -10.62 11.57 -5.62
C PHE A 205 -9.36 11.19 -4.86
N ARG A 206 -9.50 10.84 -3.56
CA ARG A 206 -8.38 10.39 -2.73
C ARG A 206 -7.28 11.45 -2.61
N GLY A 207 -7.69 12.70 -2.41
CA GLY A 207 -6.79 13.86 -2.41
C GLY A 207 -6.30 14.32 -3.78
N LEU A 208 -6.68 13.65 -4.88
CA LEU A 208 -6.36 14.09 -6.24
C LEU A 208 -7.40 15.08 -6.73
N SER A 209 -6.93 16.23 -7.20
CA SER A 209 -7.76 17.32 -7.73
C SER A 209 -7.22 17.81 -9.06
N ALA A 210 -8.04 18.54 -9.82
CA ALA A 210 -7.61 19.12 -11.10
C ALA A 210 -6.29 19.93 -11.00
N PRO A 211 -6.06 20.80 -9.98
CA PRO A 211 -4.77 21.48 -9.81
C PRO A 211 -3.59 20.52 -9.63
N LEU A 212 -3.75 19.47 -8.82
CA LEU A 212 -2.69 18.50 -8.58
C LEU A 212 -2.39 17.67 -9.83
N ILE A 213 -3.42 17.29 -10.60
CA ILE A 213 -3.24 16.62 -11.90
C ILE A 213 -2.48 17.54 -12.86
N ALA A 214 -2.81 18.82 -12.95
CA ALA A 214 -2.12 19.78 -13.81
C ALA A 214 -0.64 19.94 -13.42
N GLU A 215 -0.35 20.01 -12.12
CA GLU A 215 1.03 20.02 -11.63
C GLU A 215 1.80 18.77 -12.07
N GLN A 216 1.16 17.60 -11.98
CA GLN A 216 1.80 16.32 -12.28
C GLN A 216 2.03 16.14 -13.78
N ILE A 217 1.12 16.63 -14.63
CA ILE A 217 1.33 16.76 -16.07
C ILE A 217 2.59 17.59 -16.36
N ASN A 218 2.76 18.75 -15.72
CA ASN A 218 3.93 19.61 -15.94
C ASN A 218 5.24 18.93 -15.52
N ARG A 219 5.24 18.23 -14.37
CA ARG A 219 6.39 17.47 -13.87
C ARG A 219 6.76 16.33 -14.83
N LEU A 220 5.78 15.53 -15.24
CA LEU A 220 5.99 14.40 -16.15
C LEU A 220 6.44 14.86 -17.54
N THR A 221 5.88 15.96 -18.06
CA THR A 221 6.30 16.56 -19.33
C THR A 221 7.79 16.91 -19.32
N THR A 222 8.24 17.57 -18.26
CA THR A 222 9.67 17.94 -18.08
C THR A 222 10.56 16.70 -18.02
N ARG A 223 10.11 15.65 -17.31
CA ARG A 223 10.85 14.40 -17.19
C ARG A 223 10.96 13.65 -18.52
N VAL A 224 9.84 13.48 -19.24
CA VAL A 224 9.80 12.79 -20.53
C VAL A 224 10.68 13.51 -21.56
N ALA A 225 10.64 14.86 -21.57
CA ALA A 225 11.51 15.66 -22.42
C ALA A 225 13.00 15.44 -22.12
N ARG A 226 13.38 15.33 -20.84
CA ARG A 226 14.77 15.11 -20.41
C ARG A 226 15.29 13.72 -20.77
N THR A 227 14.44 12.70 -20.67
CA THR A 227 14.84 11.31 -20.91
C THR A 227 14.80 10.90 -22.38
N GLY A 228 14.53 11.84 -23.30
CA GLY A 228 14.45 11.58 -24.73
C GLY A 228 13.23 10.75 -25.12
N GLY A 229 12.24 10.63 -24.24
CA GLY A 229 10.94 10.07 -24.60
C GLY A 229 10.28 10.99 -25.62
N ALA A 230 9.66 10.40 -26.65
CA ALA A 230 8.87 11.18 -27.61
C ALA A 230 7.75 11.89 -26.84
N VAL A 231 7.87 13.22 -26.70
CA VAL A 231 6.80 14.05 -26.14
C VAL A 231 5.64 14.02 -27.16
N PRO A 232 4.41 13.69 -26.74
CA PRO A 232 3.27 13.74 -27.64
C PRO A 232 3.14 15.16 -28.21
N ALA A 233 3.02 15.29 -29.53
CA ALA A 233 3.06 16.57 -30.26
C ALA A 233 1.94 17.57 -29.86
N ASN A 234 0.97 17.15 -29.04
CA ASN A 234 -0.14 17.97 -28.58
C ASN A 234 0.05 18.58 -27.17
N ALA A 235 1.20 18.34 -26.51
CA ALA A 235 1.49 18.95 -25.21
C ALA A 235 1.85 20.44 -25.38
N VAL A 236 0.83 21.29 -25.55
CA VAL A 236 1.00 22.74 -25.40
C VAL A 236 1.23 23.01 -23.90
N PRO A 237 2.34 23.65 -23.50
CA PRO A 237 2.58 23.96 -22.10
C PRO A 237 1.42 24.81 -21.57
N ALA A 238 0.70 24.29 -20.57
CA ALA A 238 -0.52 24.89 -20.03
C ALA A 238 -0.30 26.21 -19.25
N ASN A 239 0.91 26.77 -19.31
CA ASN A 239 1.32 27.96 -18.57
C ASN A 239 1.60 29.20 -19.44
N ALA A 240 1.04 29.27 -20.65
CA ALA A 240 1.07 30.48 -21.48
C ALA A 240 -0.26 31.25 -21.50
N ALA A 241 -1.17 31.00 -20.56
CA ALA A 241 -2.23 31.96 -20.28
C ALA A 241 -1.61 33.15 -19.54
N THR A 242 -1.33 34.22 -20.28
CA THR A 242 -1.02 35.53 -19.69
C THR A 242 -2.15 35.86 -18.70
N PRO A 243 -1.85 36.29 -17.46
CA PRO A 243 -2.91 36.80 -16.58
C PRO A 243 -3.70 37.86 -17.35
N PRO A 244 -5.05 37.84 -17.32
CA PRO A 244 -5.84 38.87 -17.97
C PRO A 244 -5.33 40.23 -17.48
N ALA A 245 -5.15 41.16 -18.42
CA ALA A 245 -4.80 42.52 -18.07
C ALA A 245 -5.78 43.01 -16.97
N PRO A 246 -5.30 43.70 -15.93
CA PRO A 246 -6.14 44.14 -14.83
C PRO A 246 -7.31 44.94 -15.41
N ASP A 247 -8.53 44.43 -15.16
CA ASP A 247 -9.76 45.10 -15.55
C ASP A 247 -9.81 46.42 -14.78
N GLU A 248 -9.79 47.57 -15.49
CA GLU A 248 -9.82 48.91 -14.87
C GLU A 248 -11.12 49.18 -14.08
N ASN A 249 -12.08 48.24 -14.11
CA ASN A 249 -13.29 48.26 -13.28
C ASN A 249 -13.29 47.20 -12.16
N ALA A 250 -12.15 46.57 -11.86
CA ALA A 250 -12.06 45.68 -10.71
C ALA A 250 -12.28 46.50 -9.42
N PRO A 251 -13.23 46.12 -8.54
CA PRO A 251 -13.45 46.79 -7.26
C PRO A 251 -12.14 46.77 -6.48
N SER A 252 -11.81 47.91 -5.87
CA SER A 252 -10.56 48.05 -5.12
C SER A 252 -10.43 46.95 -4.05
N ASP A 253 -9.22 46.59 -3.64
CA ASP A 253 -8.99 45.59 -2.58
C ASP A 253 -9.80 45.89 -1.30
N ALA A 254 -10.12 47.18 -1.06
CA ALA A 254 -10.98 47.62 0.04
C ALA A 254 -12.47 47.29 -0.17
N GLU A 255 -12.98 47.36 -1.40
CA GLU A 255 -14.35 46.96 -1.74
C GLU A 255 -14.52 45.44 -1.75
N GLN A 256 -13.50 44.69 -2.19
CA GLN A 256 -13.50 43.23 -2.10
C GLN A 256 -13.49 42.76 -0.64
N ALA A 257 -12.65 43.35 0.20
CA ALA A 257 -12.64 43.05 1.63
C ALA A 257 -13.97 43.38 2.32
N ALA A 258 -14.63 44.47 1.93
CA ALA A 258 -15.94 44.85 2.46
C ALA A 258 -17.05 43.89 2.00
N GLN A 259 -16.99 43.41 0.75
CA GLN A 259 -17.94 42.41 0.24
C GLN A 259 -17.72 41.03 0.88
N GLU A 260 -16.46 40.63 1.12
CA GLU A 260 -16.15 39.40 1.85
C GLU A 260 -16.62 39.45 3.31
N GLN A 261 -16.42 40.58 4.01
CA GLN A 261 -16.95 40.74 5.36
C GLN A 261 -18.49 40.71 5.38
N ALA A 262 -19.16 41.37 4.44
CA ALA A 262 -20.61 41.34 4.34
C ALA A 262 -21.15 39.93 4.02
N ALA A 263 -20.45 39.17 3.16
CA ALA A 263 -20.79 37.79 2.85
C ALA A 263 -20.55 36.86 4.06
N GLN A 264 -19.49 37.07 4.84
CA GLN A 264 -19.22 36.33 6.07
C GLN A 264 -20.25 36.63 7.17
N GLU A 265 -20.68 37.89 7.31
CA GLU A 265 -21.73 38.28 8.25
C GLU A 265 -23.10 37.71 7.85
N GLN A 266 -23.44 37.71 6.56
CA GLN A 266 -24.66 37.07 6.06
C GLN A 266 -24.62 35.55 6.27
N ALA A 267 -23.49 34.88 5.97
CA ALA A 267 -23.33 33.46 6.22
C ALA A 267 -23.43 33.11 7.71
N ALA A 268 -22.88 33.96 8.59
CA ALA A 268 -23.00 33.79 10.04
C ALA A 268 -24.45 33.99 10.54
N GLN A 269 -25.19 34.93 9.96
CA GLN A 269 -26.61 35.14 10.26
C GLN A 269 -27.49 34.00 9.75
N GLU A 270 -27.17 33.42 8.58
CA GLU A 270 -27.86 32.23 8.04
C GLU A 270 -27.56 30.98 8.88
N LEU A 271 -26.32 30.81 9.36
CA LEU A 271 -25.95 29.72 10.27
C LEU A 271 -26.65 29.84 11.62
N ALA A 272 -26.79 31.07 12.13
CA ALA A 272 -27.52 31.34 13.38
C ALA A 272 -29.04 31.13 13.22
N ALA A 273 -29.61 31.42 12.04
CA ALA A 273 -31.01 31.15 11.74
C ALA A 273 -31.30 29.65 11.52
N ALA A 274 -30.32 28.88 11.04
CA ALA A 274 -30.41 27.42 10.89
C ALA A 274 -30.27 26.65 12.23
N GLN A 275 -29.80 27.32 13.29
CA GLN A 275 -29.77 26.79 14.66
C GLN A 275 -31.09 27.05 15.42
N ALA A 276 -32.23 27.02 14.74
CA ALA A 276 -33.50 26.84 15.44
C ALA A 276 -33.42 25.52 16.25
N PRO A 277 -33.82 25.51 17.53
CA PRO A 277 -33.74 24.30 18.35
C PRO A 277 -34.53 23.20 17.67
N ALA A 278 -33.83 22.17 17.21
CA ALA A 278 -34.47 20.99 16.65
C ALA A 278 -35.51 20.48 17.65
N PRO A 279 -36.73 20.09 17.19
CA PRO A 279 -37.67 19.43 18.07
C PRO A 279 -36.95 18.25 18.73
N PRO A 280 -37.12 18.05 20.05
CA PRO A 280 -36.42 17.00 20.76
C PRO A 280 -36.59 15.69 20.02
N PRO A 281 -35.51 14.94 19.73
CA PRO A 281 -35.60 13.70 18.99
C PRO A 281 -36.63 12.81 19.68
N LEU A 282 -37.64 12.39 18.90
CA LEU A 282 -38.64 11.42 19.34
C LEU A 282 -37.90 10.26 20.01
N GLY A 283 -38.22 10.03 21.29
CA GLY A 283 -37.50 9.18 22.23
C GLY A 283 -37.23 7.77 21.74
N LEU A 284 -36.19 7.62 20.93
CA LEU A 284 -35.45 6.38 20.78
C LEU A 284 -34.42 6.38 21.91
N THR A 285 -34.85 5.90 23.08
CA THR A 285 -33.90 5.44 24.09
C THR A 285 -32.97 4.43 23.41
N PRO A 286 -31.66 4.71 23.26
CA PRO A 286 -30.73 3.69 22.78
C PRO A 286 -30.90 2.47 23.68
N PRO A 287 -30.99 1.24 23.12
CA PRO A 287 -31.18 0.05 23.92
C PRO A 287 -30.07 -0.02 24.97
N ALA A 288 -30.45 0.21 26.22
CA ALA A 288 -29.55 0.10 27.35
C ALA A 288 -29.10 -1.35 27.44
N GLY A 289 -27.82 -1.63 27.18
CA GLY A 289 -27.22 -2.88 27.66
C GLY A 289 -26.30 -3.67 26.75
N LEU A 290 -25.69 -3.10 25.71
CA LEU A 290 -24.57 -3.76 25.03
C LEU A 290 -23.36 -2.84 25.01
N ALA A 291 -22.74 -2.65 26.18
CA ALA A 291 -21.36 -2.19 26.20
C ALA A 291 -20.53 -3.18 25.35
N PRO A 292 -19.74 -2.73 24.38
CA PRO A 292 -18.95 -3.63 23.55
C PRO A 292 -18.06 -4.46 24.49
N ALA A 293 -18.17 -5.78 24.37
CA ALA A 293 -17.32 -6.68 25.14
C ALA A 293 -15.86 -6.26 24.92
N ALA A 294 -15.11 -6.15 26.01
CA ALA A 294 -13.68 -5.86 25.92
C ALA A 294 -13.03 -6.88 24.96
N PRO A 295 -12.12 -6.44 24.08
CA PRO A 295 -11.50 -7.33 23.10
C PRO A 295 -10.79 -8.48 23.82
N THR A 296 -10.94 -9.69 23.31
CA THR A 296 -10.26 -10.86 23.87
C THR A 296 -8.73 -10.73 23.71
N PRO A 297 -7.90 -11.41 24.52
CA PRO A 297 -6.45 -11.38 24.35
C PRO A 297 -6.00 -11.70 22.92
N ALA A 298 -6.69 -12.63 22.24
CA ALA A 298 -6.43 -12.97 20.85
C ALA A 298 -6.73 -11.81 19.88
N GLN A 299 -7.85 -11.10 20.09
CA GLN A 299 -8.18 -9.91 19.31
C GLN A 299 -7.16 -8.79 19.57
N GLN A 300 -6.71 -8.62 20.82
CA GLN A 300 -5.68 -7.63 21.16
C GLN A 300 -4.34 -7.96 20.49
N ALA A 301 -3.92 -9.23 20.50
CA ALA A 301 -2.72 -9.69 19.79
C ALA A 301 -2.82 -9.42 18.28
N ALA A 302 -3.97 -9.74 17.66
CA ALA A 302 -4.19 -9.51 16.23
C ALA A 302 -4.12 -8.03 15.84
N ILE A 303 -4.70 -7.13 16.66
CA ILE A 303 -4.60 -5.67 16.45
C ILE A 303 -3.14 -5.23 16.51
N LEU A 304 -2.39 -5.68 17.52
CA LEU A 304 -0.97 -5.34 17.67
C LEU A 304 -0.10 -5.89 16.52
N VAL A 305 -0.42 -7.08 16.01
CA VAL A 305 0.24 -7.61 14.81
C VAL A 305 -0.03 -6.71 13.60
N ALA A 306 -1.28 -6.29 13.39
CA ALA A 306 -1.64 -5.39 12.30
C ALA A 306 -0.92 -4.04 12.42
N ASP A 307 -0.91 -3.42 13.61
CA ASP A 307 -0.19 -2.19 13.90
C ASP A 307 1.33 -2.34 13.67
N GLY A 308 1.89 -3.48 14.06
CA GLY A 308 3.30 -3.82 13.82
C GLY A 308 3.62 -3.93 12.33
N GLN A 309 2.76 -4.58 11.55
CA GLN A 309 2.92 -4.73 10.10
C GLN A 309 2.80 -3.38 9.38
N ILE A 310 1.78 -2.58 9.73
CA ILE A 310 1.58 -1.24 9.17
C ILE A 310 2.78 -0.36 9.49
N THR A 311 3.25 -0.38 10.74
CA THR A 311 4.41 0.39 11.19
C THR A 311 5.70 -0.08 10.49
N ALA A 312 5.93 -1.40 10.37
CA ALA A 312 7.10 -1.94 9.66
C ALA A 312 7.10 -1.62 8.16
N ALA A 313 5.93 -1.51 7.54
CA ALA A 313 5.79 -1.16 6.13
C ALA A 313 6.20 0.30 5.83
N ARG A 314 6.23 1.18 6.85
CA ARG A 314 6.59 2.59 6.69
C ARG A 314 8.08 2.79 6.40
N GLY A 315 8.94 1.92 6.91
CA GLY A 315 10.37 1.93 6.62
C GLY A 315 11.25 1.53 7.82
N PRO A 316 12.58 1.50 7.62
CA PRO A 316 13.56 1.10 8.63
C PRO A 316 13.52 1.96 9.91
N GLU A 317 13.21 3.24 9.78
CA GLU A 317 13.07 4.19 10.89
C GLU A 317 11.94 3.80 11.87
N HIS A 318 10.98 3.00 11.41
CA HIS A 318 9.85 2.53 12.21
C HIS A 318 10.02 1.10 12.73
N TYR A 319 11.14 0.43 12.44
CA TYR A 319 11.35 -0.96 12.83
C TYR A 319 11.37 -1.16 14.35
N GLU A 320 11.92 -0.23 15.12
CA GLU A 320 11.92 -0.33 16.58
C GLU A 320 10.49 -0.31 17.14
N GLN A 321 9.66 0.63 16.66
CA GLN A 321 8.27 0.74 17.06
C GLN A 321 7.46 -0.50 16.62
N ALA A 322 7.68 -0.99 15.39
CA ALA A 322 7.05 -2.22 14.93
C ALA A 322 7.45 -3.44 15.77
N GLN A 323 8.71 -3.55 16.17
CA GLN A 323 9.17 -4.60 17.09
C GLN A 323 8.45 -4.52 18.45
N GLN A 324 8.20 -3.32 18.98
CA GLN A 324 7.44 -3.15 20.22
C GLN A 324 6.01 -3.68 20.08
N TYR A 325 5.33 -3.37 18.97
CA TYR A 325 3.99 -3.91 18.70
C TYR A 325 3.98 -5.44 18.65
N PHE A 326 4.93 -6.05 17.92
CA PHE A 326 5.01 -7.51 17.85
C PHE A 326 5.37 -8.16 19.18
N ARG A 327 6.27 -7.57 19.98
CA ARG A 327 6.59 -8.07 21.32
C ARG A 327 5.37 -8.02 22.23
N ARG A 328 4.61 -6.92 22.21
CA ARG A 328 3.36 -6.81 22.96
C ARG A 328 2.32 -7.82 22.48
N ALA A 329 2.23 -8.11 21.18
CA ALA A 329 1.36 -9.17 20.68
C ALA A 329 1.73 -10.54 21.28
N LEU A 330 3.04 -10.83 21.41
CA LEU A 330 3.54 -12.05 22.04
C LEU A 330 3.30 -12.10 23.57
N GLU A 331 3.11 -10.95 24.24
CA GLU A 331 2.69 -10.93 25.65
C GLU A 331 1.26 -11.47 25.83
N PHE A 332 0.37 -11.19 24.87
CA PHE A 332 -1.01 -11.73 24.86
C PHE A 332 -1.06 -13.17 24.36
N GLU A 333 -0.27 -13.48 23.33
CA GLU A 333 -0.22 -14.81 22.72
C GLU A 333 1.23 -15.24 22.44
N PRO A 334 1.89 -15.94 23.39
CA PRO A 334 3.30 -16.32 23.26
C PRO A 334 3.66 -17.18 22.04
N ASN A 335 2.66 -17.86 21.46
CA ASN A 335 2.82 -18.71 20.27
C ASN A 335 2.22 -18.06 19.01
N ASN A 336 2.03 -16.74 18.99
CA ASN A 336 1.51 -16.03 17.82
C ASN A 336 2.55 -16.02 16.68
N VAL A 337 2.30 -16.85 15.67
CA VAL A 337 3.21 -17.03 14.53
C VAL A 337 3.37 -15.74 13.71
N ASP A 338 2.30 -14.96 13.56
CA ASP A 338 2.31 -13.74 12.76
C ASP A 338 3.19 -12.66 13.42
N ALA A 339 3.12 -12.50 14.74
CA ALA A 339 4.00 -11.62 15.50
C ALA A 339 5.48 -12.04 15.40
N GLY A 340 5.74 -13.34 15.54
CA GLY A 340 7.08 -13.91 15.39
C GLY A 340 7.67 -13.71 13.99
N LEU A 341 6.83 -13.87 12.95
CA LEU A 341 7.22 -13.66 11.55
C LEU A 341 7.49 -12.18 11.25
N GLY A 342 6.73 -11.26 11.86
CA GLY A 342 6.98 -9.82 11.80
C GLY A 342 8.35 -9.45 12.38
N LEU A 343 8.69 -9.96 13.57
CA LEU A 343 10.01 -9.77 14.18
C LEU A 343 11.14 -10.36 13.34
N LEU A 344 10.93 -11.56 12.78
CA LEU A 344 11.90 -12.21 11.91
C LEU A 344 12.14 -11.40 10.63
N THR A 345 11.08 -10.87 10.02
CA THR A 345 11.18 -10.05 8.80
C THR A 345 11.96 -8.77 9.05
N ILE A 346 11.69 -8.09 10.17
CA ILE A 346 12.45 -6.91 10.58
C ILE A 346 13.92 -7.29 10.79
N ALA A 347 14.20 -8.35 11.57
CA ALA A 347 15.56 -8.79 11.82
C ALA A 347 16.32 -9.12 10.52
N ALA A 348 15.66 -9.78 9.56
CA ALA A 348 16.24 -10.09 8.27
C ALA A 348 16.61 -8.84 7.46
N ARG A 349 15.76 -7.81 7.49
CA ARG A 349 15.97 -6.52 6.81
C ARG A 349 17.00 -5.64 7.52
N SER A 350 17.08 -5.70 8.84
CA SER A 350 18.07 -4.99 9.66
C SER A 350 19.46 -5.62 9.64
N GLY A 351 19.67 -6.68 8.85
CA GLY A 351 20.98 -7.33 8.75
C GLY A 351 21.35 -8.17 9.98
N ALA A 352 20.36 -8.71 10.71
CA ALA A 352 20.63 -9.62 11.83
C ALA A 352 21.47 -10.83 11.35
N PRO A 353 22.32 -11.40 12.23
CA PRO A 353 23.17 -12.52 11.88
C PRO A 353 22.38 -13.75 11.40
N ASP A 354 22.89 -14.42 10.37
CA ASP A 354 22.23 -15.56 9.74
C ASP A 354 21.95 -16.71 10.73
N THR A 355 22.82 -16.90 11.73
CA THR A 355 22.65 -17.90 12.79
C THR A 355 21.43 -17.63 13.67
N MET A 356 21.16 -16.36 13.98
CA MET A 356 19.98 -15.93 14.74
C MET A 356 18.71 -16.14 13.90
N LEU A 357 18.74 -15.68 12.65
CA LEU A 357 17.62 -15.81 11.73
C LEU A 357 17.26 -17.29 11.50
N ARG A 358 18.26 -18.16 11.29
CA ARG A 358 18.06 -19.61 11.16
C ARG A 358 17.35 -20.20 12.36
N SER A 359 17.85 -19.91 13.56
CA SER A 359 17.26 -20.44 14.82
C SER A 359 15.80 -20.01 14.98
N GLN A 360 15.49 -18.76 14.62
CA GLN A 360 14.14 -18.23 14.69
C GLN A 360 13.21 -18.85 13.62
N VAL A 361 13.71 -19.07 12.41
CA VAL A 361 12.97 -19.79 11.36
C VAL A 361 12.63 -21.21 11.82
N GLU A 362 13.60 -21.95 12.36
CA GLU A 362 13.38 -23.33 12.85
C GLU A 362 12.35 -23.36 13.99
N LEU A 363 12.40 -22.39 14.90
CA LEU A 363 11.44 -22.25 16.00
C LEU A 363 10.01 -21.99 15.48
N LEU A 364 9.84 -21.06 14.53
CA LEU A 364 8.52 -20.75 13.95
C LEU A 364 8.01 -21.92 13.08
N ALA A 365 8.91 -22.59 12.36
CA ALA A 365 8.59 -23.76 11.54
C ALA A 365 8.03 -24.93 12.37
N GLY A 366 8.45 -25.04 13.63
CA GLY A 366 7.99 -26.06 14.59
C GLY A 366 6.61 -25.80 15.21
N GLN A 367 6.01 -24.64 14.97
CA GLN A 367 4.70 -24.29 15.55
C GLN A 367 3.58 -25.15 14.95
N LYS A 368 2.68 -25.65 15.83
CA LYS A 368 1.57 -26.56 15.43
C LYS A 368 0.55 -25.90 14.51
N HIS A 369 0.38 -24.58 14.62
CA HIS A 369 -0.63 -23.81 13.91
C HIS A 369 -0.06 -23.01 12.72
N LEU A 370 1.09 -23.46 12.18
CA LEU A 370 1.71 -22.84 11.02
C LEU A 370 0.81 -22.99 9.79
N LYS A 371 0.43 -21.87 9.18
CA LYS A 371 -0.35 -21.81 7.93
C LYS A 371 0.56 -21.99 6.72
N ALA A 372 0.00 -22.41 5.58
CA ALA A 372 0.73 -22.55 4.32
C ALA A 372 1.39 -21.23 3.87
N SER A 373 0.71 -20.10 4.02
CA SER A 373 1.28 -18.77 3.70
C SER A 373 2.50 -18.43 4.57
N GLN A 374 2.42 -18.69 5.87
CA GLN A 374 3.52 -18.45 6.81
C GLN A 374 4.71 -19.38 6.52
N ALA A 375 4.45 -20.66 6.22
CA ALA A 375 5.50 -21.61 5.82
C ALA A 375 6.22 -21.16 4.54
N TYR A 376 5.47 -20.60 3.57
CA TYR A 376 6.04 -20.05 2.34
C TYR A 376 6.92 -18.82 2.61
N GLU A 377 6.49 -17.89 3.48
CA GLU A 377 7.31 -16.73 3.87
C GLU A 377 8.61 -17.16 4.55
N LEU A 378 8.56 -18.12 5.49
CA LEU A 378 9.74 -18.69 6.11
C LEU A 378 10.68 -19.31 5.05
N ALA A 379 10.13 -20.04 4.07
CA ALA A 379 10.93 -20.61 2.99
C ALA A 379 11.63 -19.53 2.16
N MET A 380 10.96 -18.41 1.87
CA MET A 380 11.55 -17.30 1.12
C MET A 380 12.68 -16.61 1.90
N ILE A 381 12.55 -16.47 3.21
CA ILE A 381 13.61 -15.96 4.08
C ILE A 381 14.81 -16.93 4.07
N SER A 382 14.58 -18.23 4.23
CA SER A 382 15.63 -19.25 4.17
C SER A 382 16.37 -19.25 2.81
N LEU A 383 15.63 -19.11 1.71
CA LEU A 383 16.20 -19.14 0.37
C LEU A 383 16.99 -17.86 0.06
N ARG A 384 16.39 -16.68 0.28
CA ARG A 384 16.95 -15.40 -0.18
C ARG A 384 17.94 -14.80 0.80
N ARG A 385 17.67 -14.91 2.11
CA ARG A 385 18.48 -14.25 3.14
C ARG A 385 19.54 -15.19 3.72
N LEU A 386 19.20 -16.46 3.96
CA LEU A 386 20.12 -17.43 4.59
C LEU A 386 20.89 -18.28 3.57
N ASN A 387 20.44 -18.29 2.31
CA ASN A 387 20.94 -19.20 1.28
C ASN A 387 20.94 -20.69 1.73
N ASP A 388 20.01 -21.06 2.63
CA ASP A 388 19.84 -22.41 3.14
C ASP A 388 18.78 -23.13 2.30
N ARG A 389 19.22 -23.64 1.14
CA ARG A 389 18.35 -24.39 0.22
C ARG A 389 17.68 -25.59 0.88
N PRO A 390 18.38 -26.46 1.66
CA PRO A 390 17.73 -27.58 2.34
C PRO A 390 16.56 -27.18 3.24
N LEU A 391 16.73 -26.11 4.05
CA LEU A 391 15.67 -25.60 4.91
C LEU A 391 14.52 -24.98 4.10
N ALA A 392 14.84 -24.25 3.04
CA ALA A 392 13.81 -23.69 2.14
C ALA A 392 13.00 -24.81 1.45
N THR A 393 13.65 -25.86 0.97
CA THR A 393 13.01 -27.03 0.34
C THR A 393 12.06 -27.73 1.31
N SER A 394 12.46 -27.97 2.55
CA SER A 394 11.58 -28.63 3.54
C SER A 394 10.37 -27.78 3.89
N LEU A 395 10.53 -26.46 4.00
CA LEU A 395 9.42 -25.53 4.22
C LEU A 395 8.48 -25.48 3.02
N LEU A 396 8.99 -25.46 1.79
CA LEU A 396 8.18 -25.51 0.56
C LEU A 396 7.39 -26.81 0.43
N GLN A 397 7.98 -27.95 0.79
CA GLN A 397 7.25 -29.23 0.88
C GLN A 397 6.11 -29.14 1.91
N LYS A 398 6.37 -28.55 3.06
CA LYS A 398 5.33 -28.30 4.08
C LYS A 398 4.21 -27.38 3.57
N VAL A 399 4.50 -26.41 2.70
CA VAL A 399 3.46 -25.59 2.04
C VAL A 399 2.54 -26.47 1.20
N GLN A 400 3.10 -27.39 0.40
CA GLN A 400 2.31 -28.34 -0.41
C GLN A 400 1.46 -29.27 0.46
N GLU A 401 1.98 -29.72 1.61
CA GLU A 401 1.24 -30.57 2.55
C GLU A 401 0.09 -29.82 3.24
N LEU A 402 0.32 -28.56 3.63
CA LEU A 402 -0.67 -27.75 4.35
C LEU A 402 -1.79 -27.26 3.43
N ASP A 403 -1.45 -26.80 2.23
CA ASP A 403 -2.42 -26.32 1.23
C ASP A 403 -1.86 -26.46 -0.20
N PRO A 404 -2.21 -27.55 -0.91
CA PRO A 404 -1.77 -27.78 -2.29
C PRO A 404 -2.22 -26.68 -3.27
N ARG A 405 -3.41 -26.11 -3.08
CA ARG A 405 -3.95 -25.06 -3.98
C ARG A 405 -3.18 -23.77 -3.80
N TYR A 406 -2.85 -23.42 -2.56
CA TYR A 406 -1.96 -22.30 -2.28
C TYR A 406 -0.58 -22.53 -2.91
N ALA A 407 -0.02 -23.73 -2.77
CA ALA A 407 1.29 -24.08 -3.30
C ALA A 407 1.36 -23.96 -4.84
N GLU A 408 0.32 -24.39 -5.54
CA GLU A 408 0.17 -24.22 -6.99
C GLU A 408 0.14 -22.72 -7.36
N ARG A 409 -0.71 -21.94 -6.67
CA ARG A 409 -0.87 -20.50 -6.92
C ARG A 409 0.42 -19.71 -6.74
N VAL A 410 1.26 -20.07 -5.76
CA VAL A 410 2.55 -19.40 -5.51
C VAL A 410 3.73 -20.07 -6.22
N GLY A 411 3.48 -21.07 -7.06
CA GLY A 411 4.51 -21.69 -7.92
C GLY A 411 5.56 -22.50 -7.16
N VAL A 412 5.20 -23.17 -6.07
CA VAL A 412 6.14 -23.94 -5.24
C VAL A 412 6.91 -25.00 -6.04
N GLU A 413 6.27 -25.65 -7.01
CA GLU A 413 6.90 -26.70 -7.84
C GLU A 413 8.10 -26.16 -8.65
N ALA A 414 7.97 -24.94 -9.18
CA ALA A 414 9.06 -24.28 -9.90
C ALA A 414 10.26 -23.96 -8.98
N LEU A 415 10.01 -23.72 -7.69
CA LEU A 415 11.05 -23.41 -6.70
C LEU A 415 11.74 -24.67 -6.13
N LEU A 416 11.09 -25.83 -6.23
CA LEU A 416 11.66 -27.12 -5.81
C LEU A 416 12.52 -27.78 -6.90
N THR A 417 12.37 -27.35 -8.15
CA THR A 417 13.13 -27.87 -9.28
C THR A 417 14.51 -27.18 -9.34
N PRO A 418 15.63 -27.94 -9.30
CA PRO A 418 16.99 -27.41 -9.12
C PRO A 418 17.56 -26.61 -10.29
#